data_AF-A0A956BBQ1-F1
#
_entry.id   AF-A0A956BBQ1-F1
#
_cell.length_a   1.000
_cell.length_b   1.000
_cell.length_c   1.000
_cell.angle_alpha   90.00
_cell.angle_beta   90.00
_cell.angle_gamma   90.00
#
_symmetry.space_group_name_H-M   'P 1'
#
loop_
_entity.id
_entity.type
_entity.pdbx_description
1 polymer ?
#
loop_
_entity_poly.entity_id
_entity_poly.type
_entity_poly.pdbx_seq_one_letter_code
_entity_poly.pdbx_strand_id
1 'polypeptide(L)'
;PGLGGTPAAPGIVGRWLSEGADLAPLLADPPASIRRIEATFGGDGRFRVVLTNDDLQSFELSGTYTTDPARDPATITLSQAQPEAVRSTGIYRVDGDVLTYEVAQTDPPLAGVTPPDAAAGFGSTNNGALGEANVQTYRRQP
;
A
#
# COMPACT_ATOMS: atom_id res chain seq x y z
N PRO A 1 -1.36 32.95 -1.91
CA PRO A 1 -0.38 32.14 -2.66
C PRO A 1 0.56 31.39 -1.71
N GLY A 2 0.46 30.06 -1.70
CA GLY A 2 1.24 29.16 -0.85
C GLY A 2 0.51 27.82 -0.82
N LEU A 3 0.85 26.96 -1.76
CA LEU A 3 0.14 25.72 -2.09
C LEU A 3 0.06 24.81 -0.86
N GLY A 4 -1.17 24.51 -0.43
CA GLY A 4 -1.46 23.58 0.63
C GLY A 4 -1.01 22.17 0.23
N GLY A 5 0.03 21.67 0.87
CA GLY A 5 0.17 20.23 1.05
C GLY A 5 -0.96 19.81 1.98
N THR A 6 -1.97 19.14 1.45
CA THR A 6 -3.02 18.52 2.27
C THR A 6 -2.32 17.62 3.30
N PRO A 7 -2.57 17.78 4.60
CA PRO A 7 -2.04 16.87 5.61
C PRO A 7 -2.40 15.43 5.22
N ALA A 8 -1.47 14.49 5.38
CA ALA A 8 -1.79 13.07 5.25
C ALA A 8 -3.06 12.78 6.05
N ALA A 9 -4.02 12.07 5.45
CA ALA A 9 -5.30 11.82 6.11
C ALA A 9 -5.04 11.16 7.48
N PRO A 10 -5.59 11.69 8.60
CA PRO A 10 -5.29 11.17 9.94
C PRO A 10 -5.66 9.69 10.11
N GLY A 11 -6.56 9.16 9.27
CA GLY A 11 -7.00 7.77 9.32
C GLY A 11 -5.90 6.75 9.05
N ILE A 12 -5.01 6.97 8.06
CA ILE A 12 -3.98 6.00 7.69
C ILE A 12 -2.72 6.10 8.57
N VAL A 13 -2.52 7.23 9.27
CA VAL A 13 -1.38 7.44 10.15
C VAL A 13 -1.39 6.39 11.27
N GLY A 14 -0.25 5.78 11.52
CA GLY A 14 -0.08 4.73 12.53
C GLY A 14 0.73 3.53 12.03
N ARG A 15 0.70 2.47 12.83
CA ARG A 15 1.35 1.18 12.55
C ARG A 15 0.30 0.15 12.19
N TRP A 16 0.63 -0.68 11.21
CA TRP A 16 -0.25 -1.62 10.54
C TRP A 16 0.49 -2.92 10.29
N LEU A 17 -0.18 -4.05 10.52
CA LEU A 17 0.38 -5.37 10.35
C LEU A 17 -0.51 -6.19 9.43
N SER A 18 0.09 -6.86 8.46
CA SER A 18 -0.55 -7.91 7.68
C SER A 18 0.21 -9.22 7.85
N GLU A 19 -0.51 -10.29 8.18
CA GLU A 19 0.05 -11.63 8.31
C GLU A 19 -1.04 -12.69 8.10
N GLY A 20 -0.63 -13.91 7.74
CA GLY A 20 -1.56 -15.03 7.56
C GLY A 20 -2.64 -14.74 6.52
N ALA A 21 -3.92 -14.85 6.92
CA ALA A 21 -5.07 -14.65 6.03
C ALA A 21 -5.29 -13.20 5.60
N ASP A 22 -4.64 -12.23 6.27
CA ASP A 22 -4.75 -10.82 5.88
C ASP A 22 -3.80 -10.50 4.70
N LEU A 23 -2.83 -11.36 4.36
CA LEU A 23 -1.88 -11.17 3.26
C LEU A 23 -2.54 -11.32 1.89
N ALA A 24 -2.20 -10.41 0.97
CA ALA A 24 -2.60 -10.54 -0.42
C ALA A 24 -1.96 -11.81 -1.02
N PRO A 25 -2.73 -12.68 -1.72
CA PRO A 25 -2.21 -13.90 -2.35
C PRO A 25 -0.97 -13.65 -3.22
N LEU A 26 -0.92 -12.54 -3.96
CA LEU A 26 0.20 -12.19 -4.83
C LEU A 26 1.53 -12.00 -4.06
N LEU A 27 1.45 -11.61 -2.78
CA LEU A 27 2.62 -11.48 -1.92
C LEU A 27 2.91 -12.75 -1.12
N ALA A 28 1.87 -13.49 -0.74
CA ALA A 28 2.00 -14.71 0.05
C ALA A 28 2.54 -15.92 -0.75
N ASP A 29 2.23 -15.96 -2.05
CA ASP A 29 2.61 -17.05 -2.94
C ASP A 29 4.00 -16.83 -3.59
N PRO A 30 4.65 -17.89 -4.09
CA PRO A 30 5.89 -17.75 -4.85
C PRO A 30 5.69 -16.86 -6.09
N PRO A 31 6.67 -16.00 -6.43
CA PRO A 31 8.04 -15.98 -5.92
C PRO A 31 8.27 -15.07 -4.69
N ALA A 32 7.27 -14.31 -4.26
CA ALA A 32 7.44 -13.32 -3.19
C ALA A 32 7.50 -13.97 -1.80
N SER A 33 6.69 -15.01 -1.56
CA SER A 33 6.70 -15.83 -0.34
C SER A 33 6.70 -15.02 0.97
N ILE A 34 6.03 -13.87 0.98
CA ILE A 34 5.96 -12.98 2.13
C ILE A 34 5.03 -13.59 3.19
N ARG A 35 5.45 -13.51 4.45
CA ARG A 35 4.71 -14.03 5.61
C ARG A 35 4.26 -12.95 6.58
N ARG A 36 4.90 -11.78 6.54
CA ARG A 36 4.57 -10.66 7.40
C ARG A 36 4.89 -9.34 6.71
N ILE A 37 4.01 -8.36 6.85
CA ILE A 37 4.24 -6.99 6.39
C ILE A 37 3.87 -6.02 7.51
N GLU A 38 4.85 -5.24 7.96
CA GLU A 38 4.67 -4.18 8.94
C GLU A 38 4.80 -2.83 8.25
N ALA A 39 3.68 -2.11 8.10
CA ALA A 39 3.63 -0.78 7.51
C ALA A 39 3.47 0.29 8.59
N THR A 40 4.25 1.36 8.49
CA THR A 40 4.17 2.55 9.33
C THR A 40 3.98 3.76 8.45
N PHE A 41 2.92 4.53 8.69
CA PHE A 41 2.64 5.80 8.01
C PHE A 41 2.74 6.92 9.04
N GLY A 42 3.72 7.80 8.87
CA GLY A 42 3.97 8.96 9.73
C GLY A 42 3.14 10.16 9.33
N GLY A 43 2.68 10.95 10.31
CA GLY A 43 1.94 12.20 10.05
C GLY A 43 2.75 13.28 9.32
N ASP A 44 4.06 13.08 9.16
CA ASP A 44 4.96 13.90 8.35
C ASP A 44 4.96 13.52 6.85
N GLY A 45 4.13 12.55 6.45
CA GLY A 45 4.06 12.06 5.08
C GLY A 45 5.17 11.07 4.72
N ARG A 46 5.85 10.47 5.69
CA ARG A 46 6.82 9.40 5.47
C ARG A 46 6.23 8.03 5.75
N PHE A 47 6.65 7.04 4.97
CA PHE A 47 6.28 5.65 5.22
C PHE A 47 7.51 4.78 5.41
N ARG A 48 7.32 3.70 6.16
CA ARG A 48 8.27 2.59 6.30
C ARG A 48 7.51 1.28 6.26
N VAL A 49 7.92 0.37 5.40
CA VAL A 49 7.35 -0.98 5.31
C VAL A 49 8.46 -2.00 5.51
N VAL A 50 8.25 -2.95 6.41
CA VAL A 50 9.13 -4.11 6.58
C VAL A 50 8.38 -5.35 6.13
N LEU A 51 8.96 -6.07 5.17
CA LEU A 51 8.44 -7.34 4.70
C LEU A 51 9.33 -8.46 5.21
N THR A 52 8.74 -9.55 5.69
CA THR A 52 9.47 -10.75 6.10
C THR A 52 9.00 -11.93 5.28
N ASN A 53 9.92 -12.65 4.62
CA ASN A 53 9.62 -13.84 3.84
C ASN A 53 9.61 -15.13 4.70
N ASP A 54 9.34 -16.27 4.07
CA ASP A 54 9.33 -17.59 4.71
C ASP A 54 10.70 -18.06 5.21
N ASP A 55 11.77 -17.58 4.59
CA ASP A 55 13.15 -17.75 5.06
C ASP A 55 13.52 -16.84 6.26
N LEU A 56 12.55 -16.11 6.82
CA LEU A 56 12.73 -15.14 7.91
C LEU A 56 13.66 -13.96 7.57
N GLN A 57 13.93 -13.72 6.29
CA GLN A 57 14.67 -12.56 5.81
C GLN A 57 13.75 -11.35 5.78
N SER A 58 14.26 -10.21 6.23
CA SER A 58 13.50 -8.96 6.27
C SER A 58 14.04 -7.94 5.27
N PHE A 59 13.13 -7.29 4.57
CA PHE A 59 13.41 -6.24 3.59
C PHE A 59 12.68 -4.97 4.01
N GLU A 60 13.36 -3.84 3.95
CA GLU A 60 12.80 -2.54 4.34
C GLU A 60 12.61 -1.66 3.10
N LEU A 61 11.40 -1.13 2.97
CA LEU A 61 11.03 -0.12 2.00
C LEU A 61 10.75 1.19 2.75
N SER A 62 11.26 2.31 2.26
CA SER A 62 11.01 3.60 2.88
C SER A 62 10.90 4.72 1.85
N GLY A 63 10.16 5.77 2.20
CA GLY A 63 9.95 6.91 1.33
C GLY A 63 8.91 7.88 1.85
N THR A 64 8.27 8.59 0.92
CA THR A 64 7.20 9.54 1.21
C THR A 64 5.89 9.12 0.57
N TYR A 65 4.77 9.55 1.14
CA TYR A 65 3.44 9.27 0.61
C TYR A 65 2.56 10.52 0.63
N THR A 66 1.59 10.53 -0.26
CA THR A 66 0.52 11.54 -0.30
C THR A 66 -0.82 10.84 -0.50
N THR A 67 -1.89 11.43 0.03
CA THR A 67 -3.24 10.85 -0.03
C THR A 67 -4.25 11.88 -0.48
N ASP A 68 -5.25 11.46 -1.24
CA ASP A 68 -6.46 12.24 -1.51
C ASP A 68 -7.69 11.56 -0.89
N PRO A 69 -8.12 12.01 0.30
CA PRO A 69 -9.29 11.45 0.98
C PRO A 69 -10.63 11.95 0.42
N ALA A 70 -10.64 12.77 -0.65
CA ALA A 70 -11.88 13.24 -1.27
C ALA A 70 -12.64 12.15 -2.05
N ARG A 71 -12.05 10.96 -2.17
CA ARG A 71 -12.64 9.76 -2.80
C ARG A 71 -12.89 8.70 -1.73
N ASP A 72 -13.86 7.82 -1.97
CA ASP A 72 -14.06 6.60 -1.21
C ASP A 72 -14.13 5.40 -2.18
N PRO A 73 -13.15 4.49 -2.17
CA PRO A 73 -11.92 4.50 -1.36
C PRO A 73 -11.00 5.69 -1.70
N ALA A 74 -10.19 6.12 -0.73
CA ALA A 74 -9.26 7.24 -0.88
C ALA A 74 -8.08 6.83 -1.75
N THR A 75 -7.46 7.76 -2.47
CA THR A 75 -6.28 7.45 -3.28
C THR A 75 -4.99 7.72 -2.51
N ILE A 76 -3.94 6.98 -2.87
CA ILE A 76 -2.60 7.13 -2.30
C ILE A 76 -1.55 7.05 -3.41
N THR A 77 -0.52 7.88 -3.28
CA THR A 77 0.70 7.80 -4.09
C THR A 77 1.89 7.64 -3.17
N LEU A 78 2.65 6.56 -3.37
CA LEU A 78 3.91 6.28 -2.70
C LEU A 78 5.07 6.70 -3.60
N SER A 79 6.03 7.43 -3.05
CA SER A 79 7.34 7.68 -3.67
C SER A 79 8.40 7.05 -2.78
N GLN A 80 8.73 5.80 -3.10
CA GLN A 80 9.78 5.05 -2.44
C GLN A 80 11.15 5.63 -2.81
N ALA A 81 12.04 5.69 -1.82
CA ALA A 81 13.43 6.11 -1.99
C ALA A 81 14.41 4.97 -1.70
N GLN A 82 14.05 4.02 -0.84
CA GLN A 82 14.87 2.86 -0.49
C GLN A 82 14.07 1.56 -0.60
N PRO A 83 14.69 0.45 -1.04
CA PRO A 83 16.09 0.34 -1.49
C PRO A 83 16.33 0.98 -2.86
N GLU A 84 15.27 1.17 -3.64
CA GLU A 84 15.31 1.78 -4.97
C GLU A 84 14.17 2.80 -5.13
N ALA A 85 14.39 3.76 -6.02
CA ALA A 85 13.40 4.79 -6.33
C ALA A 85 12.28 4.21 -7.20
N VAL A 86 11.09 4.12 -6.62
CA VAL A 86 9.89 3.59 -7.27
C VAL A 86 8.71 4.47 -6.92
N ARG A 87 7.78 4.69 -7.87
CA ARG A 87 6.48 5.26 -7.57
C ARG A 87 5.38 4.24 -7.75
N SER A 88 4.49 4.18 -6.76
CA SER A 88 3.30 3.35 -6.78
C SER A 88 2.07 4.20 -6.56
N THR A 89 0.98 3.84 -7.23
CA THR A 89 -0.32 4.49 -7.09
C THR A 89 -1.35 3.45 -6.68
N GLY A 90 -2.30 3.84 -5.83
CA GLY A 90 -3.47 3.02 -5.61
C GLY A 90 -4.50 3.63 -4.69
N ILE A 91 -5.20 2.76 -3.96
CA ILE A 91 -6.37 3.10 -3.16
C ILE A 91 -6.30 2.46 -1.77
N TYR A 92 -6.95 3.10 -0.81
CA TYR A 92 -7.05 2.60 0.55
C TYR A 92 -8.36 3.00 1.21
N ARG A 93 -8.75 2.20 2.21
CA ARG A 93 -9.88 2.49 3.10
C ARG A 93 -9.50 2.07 4.51
N VAL A 94 -9.77 2.94 5.47
CA VAL A 94 -9.62 2.66 6.91
C VAL A 94 -11.01 2.52 7.52
N ASP A 95 -11.29 1.38 8.12
CA ASP A 95 -12.49 1.10 8.90
C ASP A 95 -12.09 0.63 10.31
N GLY A 96 -12.10 1.57 11.26
CA GLY A 96 -11.58 1.35 12.62
C GLY A 96 -10.11 0.92 12.63
N ASP A 97 -9.89 -0.33 13.04
CA ASP A 97 -8.56 -0.96 13.14
C ASP A 97 -8.20 -1.81 11.91
N VAL A 98 -8.99 -1.72 10.84
CA VAL A 98 -8.75 -2.44 9.58
C VAL A 98 -8.40 -1.44 8.48
N LEU A 99 -7.28 -1.68 7.80
CA LEU A 99 -6.88 -0.96 6.60
C LEU A 99 -6.94 -1.93 5.42
N THR A 100 -7.81 -1.64 4.46
CA THR A 100 -7.81 -2.30 3.14
C THR A 100 -7.01 -1.43 2.18
N TYR A 101 -6.08 -2.05 1.45
CA TYR A 101 -5.04 -1.34 0.72
C TYR A 101 -4.72 -2.07 -0.59
N GLU A 102 -4.64 -1.34 -1.69
CA GLU A 102 -4.26 -1.92 -2.99
C GLU A 102 -3.41 -0.89 -3.74
N VAL A 103 -2.22 -1.28 -4.18
CA VAL A 103 -1.32 -0.43 -4.95
C VAL A 103 -0.65 -1.19 -6.07
N ALA A 104 -0.23 -0.48 -7.10
CA ALA A 104 0.61 -0.99 -8.14
C ALA A 104 1.74 -0.02 -8.46
N GLN A 105 2.91 -0.56 -8.80
CA GLN A 105 4.04 0.24 -9.29
C GLN A 105 3.69 0.86 -10.65
N THR A 106 3.88 2.17 -10.76
CA THR A 106 3.62 2.95 -11.97
C THR A 106 4.90 3.55 -12.58
N ASP A 107 5.98 3.66 -11.81
CA ASP A 107 7.27 4.18 -12.28
C ASP A 107 8.46 3.48 -11.59
N PRO A 108 9.39 2.84 -12.34
CA PRO A 108 9.28 2.59 -13.77
C PRO A 108 8.04 1.73 -14.08
N PRO A 109 7.37 1.95 -15.23
CA PRO A 109 6.16 1.22 -15.55
C PRO A 109 6.44 -0.27 -15.74
N LEU A 110 5.63 -1.11 -15.11
CA LEU A 110 5.65 -2.56 -15.33
C LEU A 110 4.71 -2.91 -16.48
N ALA A 111 5.21 -3.67 -17.46
CA ALA A 111 4.42 -4.06 -18.62
C ALA A 111 3.17 -4.84 -18.20
N GLY A 112 2.00 -4.41 -18.69
CA GLY A 112 0.72 -5.03 -18.37
C GLY A 112 0.17 -4.71 -16.97
N VAL A 113 0.83 -3.81 -16.22
CA VAL A 113 0.34 -3.36 -14.92
C VAL A 113 -0.42 -2.04 -15.05
N THR A 114 -1.67 -2.01 -14.57
CA THR A 114 -2.43 -0.76 -14.42
C THR A 114 -2.82 -0.57 -12.96
N PRO A 115 -2.65 0.63 -12.38
CA PRO A 115 -3.03 0.88 -10.99
C PRO A 115 -4.53 0.71 -10.78
N PRO A 116 -4.98 0.47 -9.54
CA PRO A 116 -6.40 0.39 -9.23
C PRO A 116 -7.06 1.77 -9.37
N ASP A 117 -8.34 1.76 -9.67
CA ASP A 117 -9.17 2.94 -9.85
C ASP A 117 -10.19 3.06 -8.71
N ALA A 118 -10.28 4.25 -8.10
CA ALA A 118 -11.18 4.47 -6.97
C ALA A 118 -12.67 4.35 -7.34
N ALA A 119 -13.07 4.63 -8.59
CA ALA A 119 -14.45 4.47 -9.02
C ALA A 119 -14.81 3.00 -9.30
N ALA A 120 -13.83 2.20 -9.73
CA ALA A 120 -13.98 0.75 -9.88
C ALA A 120 -13.90 0.00 -8.53
N GLY A 121 -13.22 0.58 -7.53
CA GLY A 121 -13.07 0.00 -6.19
C GLY A 121 -11.90 -0.99 -6.09
N PHE A 122 -11.85 -1.74 -4.99
CA PHE A 122 -10.80 -2.73 -4.74
C PHE A 122 -10.83 -3.90 -5.71
N GLY A 123 -9.64 -4.43 -6.00
CA GLY A 123 -9.41 -5.50 -6.97
C GLY A 123 -9.39 -5.02 -8.42
N SER A 124 -9.31 -3.71 -8.65
CA SER A 124 -9.32 -3.12 -9.99
C SER A 124 -7.95 -3.03 -10.66
N THR A 125 -6.87 -3.39 -9.96
CA THR A 125 -5.52 -3.51 -10.56
C THR A 125 -5.56 -4.39 -11.81
N ASN A 126 -4.86 -3.98 -12.86
CA ASN A 126 -4.85 -4.63 -14.18
C ASN A 126 -6.25 -4.76 -14.80
N ASN A 127 -7.10 -3.74 -14.61
CA ASN A 127 -8.50 -3.73 -15.04
C ASN A 127 -9.33 -4.89 -14.46
N GLY A 128 -9.02 -5.30 -13.24
CA GLY A 128 -9.71 -6.42 -12.57
C GLY A 128 -9.09 -7.79 -12.80
N ALA A 129 -8.05 -7.90 -13.63
CA ALA A 129 -7.46 -9.20 -13.98
C ALA A 129 -6.86 -9.94 -12.76
N LEU A 130 -6.44 -9.22 -11.72
CA LEU A 130 -5.92 -9.81 -10.49
C LEU A 130 -7.01 -10.06 -9.43
N GLY A 131 -8.22 -9.52 -9.60
CA GLY A 131 -9.27 -9.56 -8.59
C GLY A 131 -8.74 -9.17 -7.20
N GLU A 132 -9.10 -9.94 -6.18
CA GLU A 132 -8.66 -9.70 -4.80
C GLU A 132 -7.20 -10.11 -4.53
N ALA A 133 -6.49 -10.68 -5.50
CA ALA A 133 -5.13 -11.21 -5.28
C ALA A 133 -4.11 -10.12 -4.93
N ASN A 134 -4.36 -8.86 -5.31
CA ASN A 134 -3.52 -7.70 -4.98
C ASN A 134 -4.10 -6.83 -3.83
N VAL A 135 -5.23 -7.24 -3.25
CA VAL A 135 -5.87 -6.50 -2.17
C VAL A 135 -5.26 -6.96 -0.84
N GLN A 136 -4.66 -6.01 -0.15
CA GLN A 136 -3.92 -6.22 1.07
C GLN A 136 -4.74 -5.74 2.27
N THR A 137 -4.96 -6.61 3.24
CA THR A 137 -5.59 -6.22 4.52
C THR A 137 -4.51 -6.03 5.57
N TYR A 138 -4.62 -4.98 6.39
CA TYR A 138 -3.80 -4.75 7.55
C TYR A 138 -4.64 -4.50 8.81
N ARG A 139 -4.08 -4.87 9.96
CA ARG A 139 -4.61 -4.62 11.31
C ARG A 139 -3.80 -3.56 12.01
N ARG A 140 -4.46 -2.56 12.58
CA ARG A 140 -3.81 -1.51 13.37
C ARG A 140 -3.07 -2.12 14.55
N GLN A 141 -1.86 -1.63 14.80
CA GLN A 141 -1.04 -2.03 15.94
C GLN A 141 -1.08 -0.94 17.03
N PRO A 142 -1.14 -1.32 18.31
CA PRO A 142 -1.07 -0.40 19.45
C PRO A 142 0.32 0.23 19.55
#